data_AF-A0A0L1KRU0-F1
#
_entry.id   AF-A0A0L1KRU0-F1
#
_cell.length_a   1.000
_cell.length_b   1.000
_cell.length_c   1.000
_cell.angle_alpha   90.00
_cell.angle_beta   90.00
_cell.angle_gamma   90.00
#
_symmetry.space_group_name_H-M   'P 1'
#
loop_
_entity.id
_entity.type
_entity.pdbx_description
1 polymer ?
#
loop_
_entity_poly.entity_id
_entity_poly.type
_entity_poly.pdbx_seq_one_letter_code
_entity_poly.pdbx_strand_id
1 'polypeptide(L)'
;MWSRDDPDDVCEWKGVRCNGDGEVEHFWWTNKDDDGTGTVVFEFLPCSMKALRMYLNALSGTIQLADLLGKLEVVYLYHNQLTGSLDLDRLPAAVRELDLSSNEFTGDISLEKLPKGLEV
;
A
#
# COMPACT_ATOMS: atom_id res chain seq x y z
N MET A 1 -2.63 -22.76 -13.54
CA MET A 1 -2.10 -21.78 -14.49
C MET A 1 -2.85 -20.49 -14.20
N TRP A 2 -2.30 -19.63 -13.34
CA TRP A 2 -2.98 -18.42 -12.90
C TRP A 2 -2.83 -17.35 -13.99
N SER A 3 -3.92 -17.04 -14.69
CA SER A 3 -3.95 -15.99 -15.70
C SER A 3 -4.22 -14.66 -15.02
N ARG A 4 -3.50 -13.62 -15.46
CA ARG A 4 -3.75 -12.23 -15.06
C ARG A 4 -5.07 -11.69 -15.63
N ASP A 5 -5.60 -12.36 -16.66
CA ASP A 5 -6.78 -11.94 -17.43
C ASP A 5 -8.09 -12.63 -17.02
N ASP A 6 -8.03 -13.59 -16.11
CA ASP A 6 -9.21 -14.26 -15.54
C ASP A 6 -8.90 -14.78 -14.13
N PRO A 7 -8.73 -13.87 -13.15
CA PRO A 7 -8.75 -14.27 -11.76
C PRO A 7 -10.19 -14.63 -11.42
N ASP A 8 -10.44 -15.88 -11.03
CA ASP A 8 -11.64 -16.24 -10.26
C ASP A 8 -11.97 -15.09 -9.31
N ASP A 9 -13.25 -14.64 -9.32
CA ASP A 9 -13.75 -13.40 -8.72
C ASP A 9 -12.80 -12.85 -7.64
N VAL A 10 -12.03 -11.80 -7.97
CA VAL A 10 -10.99 -11.23 -7.11
C VAL A 10 -11.54 -10.86 -5.72
N CYS A 11 -12.84 -10.59 -5.63
CA CYS A 11 -13.52 -10.25 -4.39
C CYS A 11 -13.68 -11.45 -3.44
N GLU A 12 -13.55 -12.68 -3.94
CA GLU A 12 -13.54 -13.92 -3.15
C GLU A 12 -12.15 -14.26 -2.60
N TRP A 13 -11.11 -13.55 -3.03
CA TRP A 13 -9.76 -13.81 -2.54
C TRP A 13 -9.66 -13.52 -1.05
N LYS A 14 -9.02 -14.42 -0.32
CA LYS A 14 -8.71 -14.17 1.09
C LYS A 14 -7.78 -12.97 1.18
N GLY A 15 -8.25 -11.93 1.84
CA GLY A 15 -7.51 -10.67 1.85
C GLY A 15 -7.80 -9.80 0.62
N VAL A 16 -8.99 -9.91 0.01
CA VAL A 16 -9.60 -8.88 -0.87
C VAL A 16 -10.99 -8.49 -0.33
N ARG A 17 -11.34 -7.19 -0.36
CA ARG A 17 -12.72 -6.69 -0.19
C ARG A 17 -12.95 -5.68 -1.29
N CYS A 18 -14.05 -5.87 -1.99
CA CYS A 18 -14.50 -4.97 -3.03
C CYS A 18 -15.58 -4.01 -2.52
N ASN A 19 -15.72 -2.88 -3.22
CA ASN A 19 -16.82 -1.94 -3.06
C ASN A 19 -18.11 -2.48 -3.73
N GLY A 20 -19.18 -1.68 -3.73
CA GLY A 20 -20.46 -2.04 -4.35
C GLY A 20 -20.42 -2.21 -5.87
N ASP A 21 -19.36 -1.74 -6.53
CA ASP A 21 -19.13 -1.87 -7.98
C ASP A 21 -18.28 -3.11 -8.33
N GLY A 22 -17.88 -3.91 -7.33
CA GLY A 22 -17.03 -5.09 -7.53
C GLY A 22 -15.55 -4.77 -7.71
N GLU A 23 -15.10 -3.54 -7.40
CA GLU A 23 -13.69 -3.15 -7.50
C GLU A 23 -13.00 -3.25 -6.14
N VAL A 24 -11.73 -3.65 -6.12
CA VAL A 24 -10.93 -3.80 -4.89
C VAL A 24 -10.82 -2.48 -4.13
N GLU A 25 -11.38 -2.45 -2.92
CA GLU A 25 -11.38 -1.28 -2.03
C GLU A 25 -10.40 -1.46 -0.86
N HIS A 26 -10.25 -2.68 -0.35
CA HIS A 26 -9.30 -2.99 0.72
C HIS A 26 -8.46 -4.23 0.39
N PHE A 27 -7.17 -4.16 0.72
CA PHE A 27 -6.22 -5.26 0.59
C PHE A 27 -5.39 -5.41 1.87
N TRP A 28 -5.17 -6.66 2.26
CA TRP A 28 -4.47 -7.10 3.47
C TRP A 28 -3.72 -8.38 3.12
N TRP A 29 -2.40 -8.31 3.25
CA TRP A 29 -1.50 -9.43 3.13
C TRP A 29 -0.45 -9.29 4.21
N THR A 30 -0.69 -9.86 5.39
CA THR A 30 0.09 -9.56 6.60
C THR A 30 0.60 -10.82 7.28
N ASN A 31 1.69 -10.67 8.02
CA ASN A 31 2.29 -11.72 8.86
C ASN A 31 2.62 -12.99 8.06
N LYS A 32 3.31 -12.84 6.94
CA LYS A 32 3.76 -13.97 6.12
C LYS A 32 5.22 -14.33 6.30
N ASP A 33 5.98 -13.61 7.13
CA ASP A 33 7.37 -13.88 7.47
C ASP A 33 8.20 -14.33 6.24
N ASP A 34 8.84 -15.50 6.29
CA ASP A 34 9.68 -16.06 5.23
C ASP A 34 8.91 -16.41 3.93
N ASP A 35 7.59 -16.64 4.02
CA ASP A 35 6.71 -16.89 2.87
C ASP A 35 6.18 -15.57 2.27
N GLY A 36 6.41 -14.44 2.95
CA GLY A 36 5.98 -13.09 2.57
C GLY A 36 6.95 -12.37 1.63
N THR A 37 7.70 -13.12 0.82
CA THR A 37 8.68 -12.55 -0.12
C THR A 37 8.01 -12.17 -1.43
N GLY A 38 8.61 -11.23 -2.16
CA GLY A 38 8.13 -10.80 -3.47
C GLY A 38 8.46 -9.34 -3.74
N THR A 39 8.11 -8.88 -4.93
CA THR A 39 8.25 -7.48 -5.32
C THR A 39 6.89 -6.86 -5.53
N VAL A 40 6.62 -5.76 -4.83
CA VAL A 40 5.40 -4.97 -5.00
C VAL A 40 5.66 -3.90 -6.06
N VAL A 41 4.77 -3.83 -7.04
CA VAL A 41 4.76 -2.77 -8.06
C VAL A 41 3.52 -1.93 -7.84
N PHE A 42 3.69 -0.78 -7.19
CA PHE A 42 2.60 0.08 -6.71
C PHE A 42 1.78 0.69 -7.85
N GLU A 43 2.35 0.84 -9.05
CA GLU A 43 1.65 1.32 -10.26
C GLU A 43 0.45 0.44 -10.67
N PHE A 44 0.44 -0.84 -10.28
CA PHE A 44 -0.65 -1.77 -10.60
C PHE A 44 -1.73 -1.86 -9.52
N LEU A 45 -1.65 -1.02 -8.48
CA LEU A 45 -2.70 -1.00 -7.46
C LEU A 45 -4.02 -0.45 -8.03
N PRO A 46 -5.16 -1.08 -7.72
CA PRO A 46 -6.48 -0.62 -8.16
C PRO A 46 -6.80 0.80 -7.70
N CYS A 47 -7.16 1.70 -8.63
CA CYS A 47 -7.46 3.12 -8.35
C CYS A 47 -8.62 3.36 -7.35
N SER A 48 -9.45 2.34 -7.10
CA SER A 48 -10.56 2.35 -6.14
C SER A 48 -10.14 2.04 -4.71
N MET A 49 -8.89 1.62 -4.49
CA MET A 49 -8.38 1.20 -3.20
C MET A 49 -8.34 2.35 -2.18
N LYS A 50 -8.84 2.07 -0.98
CA LYS A 50 -8.84 2.96 0.19
C LYS A 50 -7.91 2.48 1.30
N ALA A 51 -7.68 1.17 1.42
CA ALA A 51 -6.75 0.65 2.42
C ALA A 51 -5.80 -0.40 1.85
N LEU A 52 -4.51 -0.19 2.11
CA LEU A 52 -3.43 -1.10 1.76
C LEU A 52 -2.68 -1.52 3.04
N ARG A 53 -2.76 -2.80 3.41
CA ARG A 53 -2.09 -3.35 4.59
C ARG A 53 -1.20 -4.52 4.20
N MET A 54 0.10 -4.31 4.08
CA MET A 54 1.06 -5.35 3.68
C MET A 54 2.23 -5.46 4.66
N TYR A 55 1.98 -5.24 5.94
CA TYR A 55 2.99 -5.20 6.98
C TYR A 55 3.41 -6.60 7.48
N LEU A 56 4.57 -6.66 8.16
CA LEU A 56 5.17 -7.89 8.71
C LEU A 56 5.35 -8.98 7.64
N ASN A 57 6.05 -8.62 6.57
CA ASN A 57 6.46 -9.55 5.52
C ASN A 57 7.93 -9.27 5.12
N ALA A 58 8.40 -9.94 4.06
CA ALA A 58 9.71 -9.73 3.45
C ALA A 58 9.56 -9.12 2.04
N LEU A 59 8.60 -8.22 1.86
CA LEU A 59 8.33 -7.61 0.57
C LEU A 59 9.40 -6.60 0.20
N SER A 60 9.83 -6.65 -1.05
CA SER A 60 10.72 -5.70 -1.69
C SER A 60 9.97 -4.86 -2.71
N GLY A 61 10.62 -3.82 -3.21
CA GLY A 61 10.05 -2.92 -4.21
C GLY A 61 10.40 -1.49 -3.91
N THR A 62 10.12 -0.62 -4.86
CA THR A 62 10.35 0.82 -4.72
C THR A 62 9.01 1.53 -4.71
N ILE A 63 8.78 2.32 -3.67
CA ILE A 63 7.64 3.23 -3.58
C ILE A 63 8.07 4.63 -3.98
N GLN A 64 7.29 5.27 -4.83
CA GLN A 64 7.26 6.73 -4.90
C GLN A 64 5.92 7.13 -4.29
N LEU A 65 5.91 7.95 -3.25
CA LEU A 65 4.65 8.37 -2.61
C LEU A 65 3.72 9.10 -3.59
N ALA A 66 4.28 9.70 -4.65
CA ALA A 66 3.53 10.29 -5.75
C ALA A 66 2.67 9.30 -6.54
N ASP A 67 3.04 8.01 -6.54
CA ASP A 67 2.32 6.94 -7.23
C ASP A 67 1.18 6.39 -6.37
N LEU A 68 1.09 6.80 -5.10
CA LEU A 68 -0.02 6.43 -4.24
C LEU A 68 -1.31 7.07 -4.73
N LEU A 69 -2.35 6.25 -4.77
CA LEU A 69 -3.64 6.61 -5.33
C LEU A 69 -4.33 7.68 -4.49
N GLY A 70 -4.97 8.64 -5.16
CA GLY A 70 -5.67 9.78 -4.52
C GLY A 70 -6.75 9.42 -3.50
N LYS A 71 -7.24 8.17 -3.52
CA LYS A 71 -8.30 7.66 -2.62
C LYS A 71 -7.77 6.86 -1.43
N LEU A 72 -6.46 6.61 -1.34
CA LEU A 72 -5.90 5.86 -0.21
C LEU A 72 -6.06 6.65 1.09
N GLU A 73 -6.66 6.01 2.07
CA GLU A 73 -6.91 6.55 3.41
C GLU A 73 -6.00 5.88 4.45
N VAL A 74 -5.71 4.59 4.28
CA VAL A 74 -4.89 3.80 5.23
C VAL A 74 -3.78 3.07 4.48
N VAL A 75 -2.53 3.30 4.89
CA VAL A 75 -1.35 2.66 4.31
C VAL A 75 -0.45 2.13 5.42
N TYR A 76 -0.45 0.81 5.60
CA TYR A 76 0.42 0.12 6.55
C TYR A 76 1.35 -0.84 5.81
N LEU A 77 2.63 -0.46 5.73
CA LEU A 77 3.68 -1.21 5.04
C LEU A 77 4.86 -1.55 5.97
N TYR A 78 4.69 -1.34 7.27
CA TYR A 78 5.76 -1.49 8.24
C TYR A 78 6.35 -2.90 8.29
N HIS A 79 7.61 -3.01 8.69
CA HIS A 79 8.34 -4.28 8.76
C HIS A 79 8.34 -5.02 7.42
N ASN A 80 9.05 -4.45 6.44
CA ASN A 80 9.35 -5.01 5.13
C ASN A 80 10.75 -4.57 4.66
N GLN A 81 11.10 -4.83 3.40
CA GLN A 81 12.35 -4.43 2.75
C GLN A 81 12.05 -3.44 1.59
N LEU A 82 11.04 -2.60 1.77
CA LEU A 82 10.66 -1.62 0.75
C LEU A 82 11.65 -0.45 0.73
N THR A 83 11.96 0.01 -0.47
CA THR A 83 12.87 1.13 -0.74
C THR A 83 12.10 2.29 -1.39
N GLY A 84 12.74 3.46 -1.52
CA GLY A 84 12.13 4.62 -2.14
C GLY A 84 12.43 5.91 -1.39
N SER A 85 12.02 7.04 -1.97
CA SER A 85 12.17 8.36 -1.35
C SER A 85 10.86 8.78 -0.70
N LEU A 86 10.88 9.08 0.60
CA LEU A 86 9.71 9.58 1.33
C LEU A 86 9.58 11.10 1.21
N ASP A 87 9.06 11.57 0.09
CA ASP A 87 8.60 12.95 -0.06
C ASP A 87 7.16 13.08 0.47
N LEU A 88 7.00 13.33 1.78
CA LEU A 88 5.69 13.38 2.44
C LEU A 88 4.80 14.52 1.93
N ASP A 89 5.37 15.55 1.30
CA ASP A 89 4.62 16.63 0.66
C ASP A 89 3.77 16.11 -0.51
N ARG A 90 4.05 14.90 -1.02
CA ARG A 90 3.31 14.25 -2.10
C ARG A 90 2.31 13.20 -1.62
N LEU A 91 2.10 13.07 -0.31
CA LEU A 91 1.09 12.15 0.20
C LEU A 91 -0.30 12.54 -0.33
N PRO A 92 -1.12 11.56 -0.76
CA PRO A 92 -2.49 11.82 -1.11
C PRO A 92 -3.24 12.49 0.04
N ALA A 93 -4.02 13.53 -0.27
CA ALA A 93 -4.76 14.29 0.74
C ALA A 93 -5.80 13.46 1.51
N ALA A 94 -6.18 12.29 0.99
CA ALA A 94 -7.09 11.36 1.64
C ALA A 94 -6.43 10.51 2.74
N VAL A 95 -5.10 10.44 2.80
CA VAL A 95 -4.39 9.59 3.79
C VAL A 95 -4.62 10.12 5.19
N ARG A 96 -5.08 9.23 6.07
CA ARG A 96 -5.37 9.46 7.48
C ARG A 96 -4.51 8.61 8.40
N GLU A 97 -4.11 7.43 7.95
CA GLU A 97 -3.28 6.52 8.73
C GLU A 97 -2.11 6.06 7.86
N LEU A 98 -0.88 6.29 8.34
CA LEU A 98 0.34 5.96 7.61
C LEU A 98 1.37 5.34 8.55
N ASP A 99 1.76 4.10 8.27
CA ASP A 99 2.89 3.46 8.94
C ASP A 99 3.80 2.78 7.91
N LEU A 100 4.97 3.38 7.75
CA LEU A 100 6.04 2.98 6.82
C LEU A 100 7.30 2.53 7.57
N SER A 101 7.23 2.41 8.91
CA SER A 101 8.39 2.12 9.76
C SER A 101 9.04 0.76 9.46
N SER A 102 10.28 0.55 9.89
CA SER A 102 11.00 -0.71 9.66
C SER A 102 11.03 -1.14 8.18
N ASN A 103 11.51 -0.23 7.32
CA ASN A 103 11.76 -0.42 5.90
C ASN A 103 13.11 0.22 5.53
N GLU A 104 13.50 0.17 4.24
CA GLU A 104 14.75 0.71 3.70
C GLU A 104 14.51 2.03 2.94
N PHE A 105 13.56 2.84 3.42
CA PHE A 105 13.27 4.13 2.82
C PHE A 105 14.38 5.16 3.06
N THR A 106 14.54 6.07 2.10
CA THR A 106 15.51 7.18 2.14
C THR A 106 14.78 8.50 1.82
N GLY A 107 15.52 9.62 1.81
CA GLY A 107 14.97 10.94 1.49
C GLY A 107 14.71 11.80 2.72
N ASP A 108 14.36 13.06 2.47
CA ASP A 108 14.14 14.06 3.51
C ASP A 108 12.69 14.06 3.99
N ILE A 109 12.50 13.95 5.30
CA ILE A 109 11.18 14.01 5.92
C ILE A 109 10.84 15.48 6.22
N SER A 110 9.92 16.04 5.44
CA SER A 110 9.25 17.31 5.72
C SER A 110 7.87 17.06 6.32
N LEU A 111 7.57 17.70 7.45
CA LEU A 111 6.25 17.63 8.09
C LEU A 111 5.40 18.88 7.83
N GLU A 112 5.86 19.79 6.97
CA GLU A 112 5.20 21.09 6.75
C GLU A 112 3.88 20.98 6.00
N LYS A 113 3.73 19.99 5.11
CA LYS A 113 2.57 19.84 4.22
C LYS A 113 1.76 18.57 4.43
N LEU A 114 1.75 18.03 5.65
CA LEU A 114 0.99 16.82 5.95
C LEU A 114 -0.52 17.02 5.72
N PRO A 115 -1.24 15.99 5.24
CA PRO A 115 -2.69 16.01 5.14
C PRO A 115 -3.36 16.33 6.48
N LYS A 116 -4.43 17.14 6.44
CA LYS A 116 -5.21 17.46 7.64
C LYS A 116 -5.95 16.21 8.11
N GLY A 117 -5.60 15.71 9.30
CA GLY A 117 -6.19 14.50 9.86
C GLY A 117 -5.32 13.25 9.72
N LEU A 118 -4.05 13.40 9.33
CA LEU A 118 -3.06 12.33 9.43
C LEU A 118 -2.78 12.02 10.91
N GLU A 119 -3.09 10.79 11.32
CA GLU A 119 -2.65 10.19 12.56
C GLU A 119 -1.27 9.54 12.33
N VAL A 120 -0.32 9.90 13.19
CA VAL A 120 1.08 9.44 13.19
C VAL A 120 1.40 8.70 14.49
#